data_AF-A0A4Y7JYP8-F1
#
_entry.id   AF-A0A4Y7JYP8-F1
#
_cell.length_a   1.000
_cell.length_b   1.000
_cell.length_c   1.000
_cell.angle_alpha   90.00
_cell.angle_beta   90.00
_cell.angle_gamma   90.00
#
_symmetry.space_group_name_H-M   'P 1'
#
loop_
_entity.id
_entity.type
_entity.pdbx_description
1 polymer ?
#
loop_
_entity_poly.entity_id
_entity_poly.type
_entity_poly.pdbx_seq_one_letter_code
_entity_poly.pdbx_strand_id
1 'polypeptide(L)'
;MGGKKRSSDDDDSGDEPKTITPKPPKKSKEEDVAEPSPAAPVSVKPMERRKKRKLMDEERHKTEEKKVKVPKVQANTDASSSSSKPVFRISVFNDLASVDSSIREAETDTLVKELRDVQKEYNLVEKKGADDQLEAEKKDGLDNCASSLRYAIRLIHGVSSSRECARQGFALGLTVVLKTIPDIKLDALMKLITDILEVNSSMKGQQKTAYFFSYGAVARSGRLPVVALSSHVVEAPGMMEWFKDAMEVGNPEALLLALKLREKISSDIDVFSGLLPQPFSPNKMFTADHLNSLVSCFKESTFCQPQIHSLWPVLINILLPDTSTQAEDVTSSSSSSKKHKRSRKSSSSEEEVAKNLRCFYEIVVEGSLLLSSHDRKKLAFSIVLLLLPRLPASCIQIVFSHKPVHCLMDILSTQSAWLYKSAQCFLKEIADWMKNDDDRRIAVILALQKHSNGRFDS
;
A
#
# COMPACT_ATOMS: atom_id res chain seq x y z
N MET A 1 48.03 -66.95 22.15
CA MET A 1 48.73 -66.08 21.15
C MET A 1 47.99 -66.18 19.83
N GLY A 2 48.01 -65.09 19.05
CA GLY A 2 46.99 -64.75 18.06
C GLY A 2 46.85 -65.67 16.84
N GLY A 3 45.72 -65.48 16.15
CA GLY A 3 45.42 -66.09 14.86
C GLY A 3 44.08 -65.58 14.34
N LYS A 4 44.11 -64.85 13.23
CA LYS A 4 42.97 -64.25 12.52
C LYS A 4 42.73 -65.06 11.24
N LYS A 5 41.55 -65.65 11.00
CA LYS A 5 40.90 -65.81 9.67
C LYS A 5 39.69 -66.77 9.63
N ARG A 6 38.71 -66.36 8.78
CA ARG A 6 37.76 -67.14 7.91
C ARG A 6 36.50 -67.72 8.59
N SER A 7 35.29 -67.21 8.28
CA SER A 7 34.34 -67.53 7.15
C SER A 7 33.78 -68.96 7.28
N SER A 8 32.49 -69.30 7.10
CA SER A 8 31.35 -68.76 6.37
C SER A 8 30.11 -69.65 6.67
N ASP A 9 28.91 -69.08 6.54
CA ASP A 9 27.63 -69.63 6.03
C ASP A 9 26.86 -70.84 6.63
N ASP A 10 25.53 -70.65 6.53
CA ASP A 10 24.38 -71.58 6.37
C ASP A 10 23.52 -72.05 7.56
N ASP A 11 22.27 -71.54 7.51
CA ASP A 11 20.94 -72.18 7.65
C ASP A 11 20.65 -73.22 8.76
N ASP A 12 19.58 -72.99 9.54
CA ASP A 12 18.40 -73.88 9.53
C ASP A 12 17.20 -73.26 10.27
N SER A 13 16.02 -73.63 9.81
CA SER A 13 14.68 -73.11 10.11
C SER A 13 13.82 -74.10 10.90
N GLY A 14 12.86 -73.58 11.69
CA GLY A 14 11.74 -74.33 12.28
C GLY A 14 11.50 -73.97 13.75
N ASP A 15 10.28 -73.91 14.31
CA ASP A 15 8.91 -74.02 13.83
C ASP A 15 8.01 -73.43 14.96
N GLU A 16 6.81 -72.97 14.63
CA GLU A 16 5.81 -72.23 15.45
C GLU A 16 5.08 -73.11 16.54
N PRO A 17 3.91 -72.73 17.13
CA PRO A 17 3.54 -71.58 17.99
C PRO A 17 2.76 -72.02 19.27
N LYS A 18 2.31 -71.08 20.12
CA LYS A 18 0.98 -71.12 20.80
C LYS A 18 0.61 -69.83 21.57
N THR A 19 -0.35 -69.11 21.03
CA THR A 19 -1.24 -68.08 21.60
C THR A 19 -2.23 -68.66 22.61
N ILE A 20 -2.53 -67.98 23.74
CA ILE A 20 -3.89 -67.81 24.36
C ILE A 20 -3.92 -66.57 25.31
N THR A 21 -4.77 -65.58 25.02
CA THR A 21 -5.38 -64.58 25.96
C THR A 21 -6.80 -65.06 26.37
N PRO A 22 -7.54 -64.61 27.43
CA PRO A 22 -7.69 -63.21 27.94
C PRO A 22 -8.08 -62.96 29.45
N LYS A 23 -8.11 -61.66 29.83
CA LYS A 23 -8.74 -60.82 30.94
C LYS A 23 -9.98 -61.34 31.76
N PRO A 24 -10.56 -60.62 32.79
CA PRO A 24 -10.24 -59.42 33.65
C PRO A 24 -10.73 -59.58 35.16
N PRO A 25 -11.26 -58.59 35.95
CA PRO A 25 -10.84 -57.23 36.42
C PRO A 25 -10.91 -57.01 37.98
N LYS A 26 -10.38 -55.89 38.53
CA LYS A 26 -11.10 -54.99 39.50
C LYS A 26 -10.31 -53.71 39.93
N LYS A 27 -11.11 -52.63 40.07
CA LYS A 27 -10.96 -51.23 40.59
C LYS A 27 -10.22 -51.10 41.95
N SER A 28 -9.69 -49.98 42.47
CA SER A 28 -9.69 -48.51 42.20
C SER A 28 -8.82 -47.81 43.27
N LYS A 29 -8.12 -46.70 42.95
CA LYS A 29 -8.22 -45.38 43.63
C LYS A 29 -7.23 -44.35 43.06
N GLU A 30 -7.69 -43.11 43.07
CA GLU A 30 -7.17 -41.88 42.44
C GLU A 30 -5.85 -41.36 43.04
N GLU A 31 -5.03 -40.72 42.21
CA GLU A 31 -4.17 -39.59 42.60
C GLU A 31 -3.93 -38.68 41.37
N ASP A 32 -3.85 -37.38 41.65
CA ASP A 32 -3.94 -36.20 40.77
C ASP A 32 -2.99 -36.16 39.56
N VAL A 33 -3.52 -35.74 38.40
CA VAL A 33 -2.76 -35.49 37.16
C VAL A 33 -2.69 -33.99 36.88
N ALA A 34 -1.46 -33.47 36.85
CA ALA A 34 -1.13 -32.17 36.26
C ALA A 34 -1.17 -32.25 34.72
N GLU A 35 -1.89 -31.31 34.09
CA GLU A 35 -1.97 -31.15 32.62
C GLU A 35 -0.63 -30.73 31.99
N PRO A 36 -0.25 -31.28 30.83
CA PRO A 36 0.79 -30.72 29.96
C PRO A 36 0.22 -29.74 28.91
N SER A 37 1.00 -28.69 28.62
CA SER A 37 0.74 -27.57 27.70
C SER A 37 0.21 -27.93 26.30
N PRO A 38 -0.63 -27.07 25.67
CA PRO A 38 -1.04 -27.25 24.29
C PRO A 38 0.04 -26.82 23.30
N ALA A 39 0.23 -27.66 22.28
CA ALA A 39 1.14 -27.48 21.16
C ALA A 39 0.84 -26.24 20.28
N ALA A 40 1.87 -25.77 19.59
CA ALA A 40 1.90 -24.60 18.71
C ALA A 40 0.81 -24.62 17.59
N PRO A 41 0.32 -23.44 17.14
CA PRO A 41 -0.76 -23.38 16.17
C PRO A 41 -0.29 -23.68 14.74
N VAL A 42 -1.04 -24.58 14.09
CA VAL A 42 -0.94 -24.95 12.68
C VAL A 42 -1.07 -23.72 11.77
N SER A 43 -0.14 -23.59 10.82
CA SER A 43 -0.14 -22.58 9.76
C SER A 43 -1.42 -22.61 8.93
N VAL A 44 -2.32 -21.65 9.17
CA VAL A 44 -3.53 -21.46 8.36
C VAL A 44 -3.15 -20.73 7.07
N LYS A 45 -3.39 -21.39 5.92
CA LYS A 45 -3.10 -20.86 4.57
C LYS A 45 -3.79 -19.48 4.34
N PRO A 46 -3.15 -18.54 3.63
CA PRO A 46 -3.66 -17.17 3.42
C PRO A 46 -5.08 -17.08 2.85
N MET A 47 -5.47 -18.05 2.02
CA MET A 47 -6.80 -18.11 1.40
C MET A 47 -7.93 -18.35 2.42
N GLU A 48 -7.68 -19.14 3.46
CA GLU A 48 -8.62 -19.41 4.55
C GLU A 48 -8.76 -18.19 5.47
N ARG A 49 -7.67 -17.45 5.69
CA ARG A 49 -7.72 -16.16 6.40
C ARG A 49 -8.56 -15.12 5.64
N ARG A 50 -8.43 -15.05 4.30
CA ARG A 50 -9.23 -14.13 3.46
C ARG A 50 -10.70 -14.54 3.38
N LYS A 51 -11.01 -15.84 3.27
CA LYS A 51 -12.40 -16.35 3.29
C LYS A 51 -13.07 -16.04 4.63
N LYS A 52 -12.39 -16.29 5.75
CA LYS A 52 -12.91 -15.94 7.08
C LYS A 52 -13.15 -14.44 7.24
N ARG A 53 -12.26 -13.58 6.72
CA ARG A 53 -12.45 -12.13 6.73
C ARG A 53 -13.66 -11.69 5.89
N LYS A 54 -13.78 -12.18 4.64
CA LYS A 54 -14.92 -11.85 3.77
C LYS A 54 -16.28 -12.28 4.34
N LEU A 55 -16.35 -13.47 4.93
CA LEU A 55 -17.58 -13.97 5.56
C LEU A 55 -17.96 -13.16 6.79
N MET A 56 -16.98 -12.77 7.62
CA MET A 56 -17.22 -11.89 8.77
C MET A 56 -17.63 -10.47 8.34
N ASP A 57 -17.11 -9.96 7.22
CA ASP A 57 -17.47 -8.64 6.69
C ASP A 57 -18.89 -8.63 6.10
N GLU A 58 -19.29 -9.69 5.41
CA GLU A 58 -20.65 -9.86 4.85
C GLU A 58 -21.72 -10.00 5.95
N GLU A 59 -21.40 -10.72 7.02
CA GLU A 59 -22.29 -10.90 8.18
C GLU A 59 -22.38 -9.62 9.06
N ARG A 60 -21.30 -8.82 9.11
CA ARG A 60 -21.30 -7.50 9.75
C ARG A 60 -22.07 -6.45 8.94
N HIS A 61 -22.00 -6.47 7.61
CA HIS A 61 -22.82 -5.59 6.76
C HIS A 61 -24.32 -5.77 7.04
N LYS A 62 -24.80 -7.02 7.18
CA LYS A 62 -26.19 -7.33 7.55
C LYS A 62 -26.57 -6.88 8.98
N THR A 63 -25.59 -6.76 9.87
CA THR A 63 -25.81 -6.42 11.28
C THR A 63 -25.73 -4.91 11.52
N GLU A 64 -24.85 -4.20 10.79
CA GLU A 64 -24.73 -2.73 10.83
C GLU A 64 -25.92 -2.05 10.14
N GLU A 65 -26.45 -2.59 9.04
CA GLU A 65 -27.70 -2.11 8.42
C GLU A 65 -28.91 -2.17 9.37
N LYS A 66 -28.90 -3.11 10.32
CA LYS A 66 -29.95 -3.24 11.35
C LYS A 66 -29.72 -2.36 12.59
N LYS A 67 -28.50 -1.85 12.83
CA LYS A 67 -28.15 -1.09 14.04
C LYS A 67 -28.08 0.43 13.84
N VAL A 68 -28.10 0.94 12.61
CA VAL A 68 -28.18 2.39 12.35
C VAL A 68 -29.65 2.85 12.37
N LYS A 69 -30.19 3.04 13.57
CA LYS A 69 -31.26 4.02 13.81
C LYS A 69 -30.67 5.17 14.61
N VAL A 70 -30.24 6.22 13.91
CA VAL A 70 -29.84 7.49 14.52
C VAL A 70 -31.12 8.26 14.91
N PRO A 71 -31.17 8.93 16.08
CA PRO A 71 -32.31 9.77 16.44
C PRO A 71 -32.49 10.91 15.43
N LYS A 72 -33.75 11.11 15.03
CA LYS A 72 -34.20 12.08 14.04
C LYS A 72 -34.03 13.49 14.61
N VAL A 73 -32.99 14.21 14.19
CA VAL A 73 -32.95 15.67 14.35
C VAL A 73 -33.66 16.27 13.13
N GLN A 74 -34.72 17.02 13.39
CA GLN A 74 -35.54 17.69 12.38
C GLN A 74 -34.68 18.66 11.56
N ALA A 75 -34.45 18.31 10.30
CA ALA A 75 -34.01 19.25 9.29
C ALA A 75 -35.23 20.06 8.84
N ASN A 76 -35.40 21.27 9.36
CA ASN A 76 -36.28 22.24 8.72
C ASN A 76 -35.61 22.72 7.44
N THR A 77 -36.27 22.42 6.32
CA THR A 77 -35.92 22.92 4.99
C THR A 77 -36.80 24.13 4.76
N ASP A 78 -36.22 25.32 4.77
CA ASP A 78 -36.83 26.49 4.16
C ASP A 78 -35.82 27.09 3.17
N ALA A 79 -36.22 27.06 1.90
CA ALA A 79 -35.53 27.73 0.82
C ALA A 79 -36.08 29.15 0.68
N SER A 80 -35.25 30.17 0.85
CA SER A 80 -35.35 31.44 0.11
C SER A 80 -34.07 32.28 0.24
N SER A 81 -33.85 33.09 -0.78
CA SER A 81 -32.63 33.78 -1.23
C SER A 81 -31.94 34.74 -0.25
N SER A 82 -30.59 34.74 -0.26
CA SER A 82 -29.68 35.89 -0.49
C SER A 82 -28.36 35.72 0.28
N SER A 83 -27.22 35.89 -0.40
CA SER A 83 -25.83 35.70 0.08
C SER A 83 -25.49 34.27 0.58
N SER A 84 -25.13 33.36 -0.35
CA SER A 84 -24.83 31.97 0.00
C SER A 84 -23.51 31.86 0.76
N LYS A 85 -23.58 31.84 2.10
CA LYS A 85 -22.45 31.46 2.96
C LYS A 85 -21.95 30.06 2.56
N PRO A 86 -20.63 29.81 2.60
CA PRO A 86 -20.10 28.48 2.29
C PRO A 86 -20.67 27.44 3.25
N VAL A 87 -21.28 26.38 2.71
CA VAL A 87 -21.90 25.29 3.49
C VAL A 87 -20.99 24.07 3.43
N PHE A 88 -20.64 23.55 4.61
CA PHE A 88 -19.92 22.30 4.76
C PHE A 88 -20.89 21.11 4.77
N ARG A 89 -20.76 20.19 3.81
CA ARG A 89 -21.63 19.01 3.72
C ARG A 89 -21.04 17.83 4.48
N ILE A 90 -21.69 17.42 5.56
CA ILE A 90 -21.27 16.24 6.35
C ILE A 90 -21.37 14.93 5.56
N SER A 91 -22.20 14.87 4.51
CA SER A 91 -22.37 13.67 3.67
C SER A 91 -21.07 13.21 3.00
N VAL A 92 -20.10 14.10 2.79
CA VAL A 92 -18.80 13.80 2.16
C VAL A 92 -18.02 12.70 2.90
N PHE A 93 -18.24 12.52 4.22
CA PHE A 93 -17.56 11.46 4.97
C PHE A 93 -18.00 10.04 4.57
N ASN A 94 -19.21 9.87 4.03
CA ASN A 94 -19.67 8.57 3.56
C ASN A 94 -18.86 8.12 2.33
N ASP A 95 -18.62 9.06 1.42
CA ASP A 95 -17.96 8.77 0.16
C ASP A 95 -16.44 8.68 0.30
N LEU A 96 -15.86 9.31 1.33
CA LEU A 96 -14.49 8.99 1.78
C LEU A 96 -14.32 7.52 2.18
N ALA A 97 -15.40 6.87 2.61
CA ALA A 97 -15.36 5.45 2.95
C ALA A 97 -15.68 4.52 1.77
N SER A 98 -15.86 5.07 0.56
CA SER A 98 -16.16 4.31 -0.65
C SER A 98 -15.06 3.30 -0.96
N VAL A 99 -15.44 2.18 -1.57
CA VAL A 99 -14.49 1.21 -2.13
C VAL A 99 -13.73 1.80 -3.32
N ASP A 100 -14.35 2.75 -4.03
CA ASP A 100 -13.78 3.39 -5.21
C ASP A 100 -12.85 4.56 -4.85
N SER A 101 -11.55 4.45 -5.16
CA SER A 101 -10.54 5.50 -4.96
C SER A 101 -10.85 6.79 -5.70
N SER A 102 -11.41 6.73 -6.91
CA SER A 102 -11.71 7.93 -7.67
C SER A 102 -12.81 8.75 -7.00
N ILE A 103 -13.79 8.06 -6.39
CA ILE A 103 -14.81 8.71 -5.55
C ILE A 103 -14.14 9.33 -4.31
N ARG A 104 -13.27 8.58 -3.61
CA ARG A 104 -12.56 9.09 -2.43
C ARG A 104 -11.71 10.32 -2.74
N GLU A 105 -11.02 10.34 -3.88
CA GLU A 105 -10.18 11.46 -4.33
C GLU A 105 -11.02 12.68 -4.67
N ALA A 106 -12.07 12.52 -5.48
CA ALA A 106 -12.98 13.62 -5.85
C ALA A 106 -13.70 14.21 -4.63
N GLU A 107 -14.11 13.37 -3.68
CA GLU A 107 -14.76 13.80 -2.44
C GLU A 107 -13.77 14.42 -1.45
N THR A 108 -12.51 13.97 -1.43
CA THR A 108 -11.44 14.65 -0.70
C THR A 108 -11.23 16.06 -1.24
N ASP A 109 -11.17 16.23 -2.56
CA ASP A 109 -11.00 17.55 -3.18
C ASP A 109 -12.18 18.48 -2.87
N THR A 110 -13.39 17.93 -2.92
CA THR A 110 -14.63 18.65 -2.58
C THR A 110 -14.64 19.07 -1.11
N LEU A 111 -14.40 18.12 -0.19
CA LEU A 111 -14.28 18.35 1.26
C LEU A 111 -13.29 19.48 1.56
N VAL A 112 -12.10 19.42 0.96
CA VAL A 112 -11.03 20.37 1.22
C VAL A 112 -11.36 21.75 0.67
N LYS A 113 -12.03 21.82 -0.49
CA LYS A 113 -12.49 23.08 -1.06
C LYS A 113 -13.53 23.74 -0.14
N GLU A 114 -14.56 23.00 0.26
CA GLU A 114 -15.61 23.48 1.16
C GLU A 114 -15.01 23.97 2.49
N LEU A 115 -14.15 23.17 3.14
CA LEU A 115 -13.52 23.54 4.41
C LEU A 115 -12.60 24.77 4.29
N ARG A 116 -11.87 24.90 3.18
CA ARG A 116 -11.00 26.06 2.93
C ARG A 116 -11.83 27.34 2.80
N ASP A 117 -12.95 27.27 2.09
CA ASP A 117 -13.83 28.42 1.90
C ASP A 117 -14.53 28.81 3.20
N VAL A 118 -14.98 27.83 4.00
CA VAL A 118 -15.50 28.07 5.36
C VAL A 118 -14.44 28.70 6.28
N GLN A 119 -13.21 28.19 6.29
CA GLN A 119 -12.14 28.73 7.14
C GLN A 119 -11.74 30.15 6.73
N LYS A 120 -11.72 30.46 5.43
CA LYS A 120 -11.44 31.82 4.94
C LYS A 120 -12.50 32.82 5.39
N GLU A 121 -13.78 32.45 5.32
CA GLU A 121 -14.89 33.29 5.77
C GLU A 121 -14.81 33.51 7.28
N TYR A 122 -14.54 32.44 8.05
CA TYR A 122 -14.33 32.54 9.50
C TYR A 122 -13.21 33.54 9.83
N ASN A 123 -12.05 33.41 9.20
CA ASN A 123 -10.91 34.31 9.40
C ASN A 123 -11.22 35.78 8.99
N LEU A 124 -12.19 36.01 8.10
CA LEU A 124 -12.62 37.35 7.69
C LEU A 124 -13.58 37.97 8.72
N VAL A 125 -14.46 37.16 9.29
CA VAL A 125 -15.45 37.57 10.30
C VAL A 125 -14.76 37.83 11.65
N GLU A 126 -13.82 36.98 12.07
CA GLU A 126 -13.03 37.18 13.30
C GLU A 126 -12.29 38.52 13.28
N LYS A 127 -11.71 38.90 12.14
CA LYS A 127 -11.03 40.19 11.95
C LYS A 127 -11.96 41.41 11.97
N LYS A 128 -13.27 41.20 11.81
CA LYS A 128 -14.29 42.26 11.83
C LYS A 128 -14.94 42.44 13.21
N GLY A 129 -14.52 41.69 14.22
CA GLY A 129 -15.04 41.79 15.59
C GLY A 129 -16.50 41.36 15.66
N ALA A 130 -16.75 40.06 15.70
CA ALA A 130 -18.06 39.50 15.99
C ALA A 130 -17.95 38.64 17.27
N ASP A 131 -18.83 38.95 18.21
CA ASP A 131 -19.03 38.30 19.51
C ASP A 131 -19.39 36.81 19.31
N ASP A 132 -18.52 35.91 19.78
CA ASP A 132 -18.68 34.47 19.64
C ASP A 132 -19.70 33.94 20.66
N GLN A 133 -20.83 33.47 20.15
CA GLN A 133 -21.83 32.78 20.95
C GLN A 133 -21.45 31.29 21.11
N LEU A 134 -20.90 30.99 22.29
CA LEU A 134 -21.06 29.77 23.08
C LEU A 134 -20.77 28.43 22.37
N GLU A 135 -19.50 28.13 22.15
CA GLU A 135 -19.01 26.75 22.26
C GLU A 135 -18.11 26.68 23.49
N ALA A 136 -18.33 25.67 24.35
CA ALA A 136 -17.48 25.47 25.51
C ALA A 136 -16.02 25.36 25.04
N GLU A 137 -15.12 26.17 25.62
CA GLU A 137 -13.68 26.11 25.34
C GLU A 137 -13.14 24.71 25.66
N LYS A 138 -13.20 23.80 24.69
CA LYS A 138 -12.42 22.58 24.73
C LYS A 138 -10.99 23.02 24.48
N LYS A 139 -10.10 22.70 25.43
CA LYS A 139 -8.66 22.89 25.32
C LYS A 139 -8.04 21.86 24.35
N ASP A 140 -8.60 21.78 23.14
CA ASP A 140 -8.17 20.91 22.05
C ASP A 140 -7.11 21.57 21.15
N GLY A 141 -6.83 22.85 21.36
CA GLY A 141 -5.81 23.62 20.64
C GLY A 141 -6.20 23.97 19.21
N LEU A 142 -7.48 23.81 18.85
CA LEU A 142 -8.06 24.16 17.55
C LEU A 142 -8.75 25.53 17.58
N ASP A 143 -8.36 26.40 18.50
CA ASP A 143 -8.97 27.71 18.80
C ASP A 143 -9.23 28.56 17.55
N ASN A 144 -8.30 28.55 16.60
CA ASN A 144 -8.37 29.34 15.36
C ASN A 144 -9.12 28.63 14.22
N CYS A 145 -9.78 27.50 14.47
CA CYS A 145 -10.45 26.70 13.45
C CYS A 145 -11.97 26.89 13.52
N ALA A 146 -12.59 27.14 12.36
CA ALA A 146 -14.04 27.19 12.23
C ALA A 146 -14.70 25.89 12.71
N SER A 147 -15.94 25.95 13.20
CA SER A 147 -16.65 24.78 13.75
C SER A 147 -16.75 23.61 12.75
N SER A 148 -16.90 23.88 11.46
CA SER A 148 -16.87 22.85 10.41
C SER A 148 -15.50 22.19 10.27
N LEU A 149 -14.42 22.95 10.41
CA LEU A 149 -13.06 22.41 10.36
C LEU A 149 -12.75 21.56 11.60
N ARG A 150 -13.17 22.02 12.78
CA ARG A 150 -13.10 21.23 14.02
C ARG A 150 -13.88 19.92 13.89
N TYR A 151 -15.09 19.97 13.32
CA TYR A 151 -15.87 18.77 13.03
C TYR A 151 -15.12 17.83 12.08
N ALA A 152 -14.46 18.38 11.05
CA ALA A 152 -13.69 17.59 10.09
C ALA A 152 -12.49 16.85 10.70
N ILE A 153 -12.00 17.23 11.88
CA ILE A 153 -10.98 16.44 12.59
C ILE A 153 -11.50 15.04 12.97
N ARG A 154 -12.81 14.78 12.89
CA ARG A 154 -13.39 13.42 12.95
C ARG A 154 -12.80 12.47 11.90
N LEU A 155 -12.11 12.96 10.87
CA LEU A 155 -11.27 12.15 9.98
C LEU A 155 -10.35 11.20 10.78
N ILE A 156 -9.79 11.63 11.92
CA ILE A 156 -8.96 10.77 12.80
C ILE A 156 -9.73 9.53 13.26
N HIS A 157 -11.01 9.67 13.60
CA HIS A 157 -11.85 8.50 13.96
C HIS A 157 -12.10 7.59 12.77
N GLY A 158 -12.26 8.15 11.58
CA GLY A 158 -12.44 7.38 10.34
C GLY A 158 -11.20 6.56 9.97
N VAL A 159 -10.00 7.03 10.32
CA VAL A 159 -8.74 6.29 10.18
C VAL A 159 -8.70 5.03 11.06
N SER A 160 -9.53 4.95 12.11
CA SER A 160 -9.72 3.76 12.95
C SER A 160 -10.73 2.75 12.41
N SER A 161 -11.31 3.00 11.24
CA SER A 161 -12.25 2.09 10.59
C SER A 161 -11.66 0.68 10.45
N SER A 162 -12.49 -0.35 10.64
CA SER A 162 -12.12 -1.74 10.35
C SER A 162 -11.90 -1.98 8.85
N ARG A 163 -12.59 -1.22 8.01
CA ARG A 163 -12.50 -1.28 6.54
C ARG A 163 -11.26 -0.53 6.04
N GLU A 164 -10.40 -1.23 5.30
CA GLU A 164 -9.15 -0.68 4.74
C GLU A 164 -9.39 0.48 3.78
N CYS A 165 -10.35 0.36 2.85
CA CYS A 165 -10.68 1.42 1.90
C CYS A 165 -11.09 2.72 2.61
N ALA A 166 -11.81 2.61 3.71
CA ALA A 166 -12.18 3.75 4.54
C ALA A 166 -10.95 4.35 5.22
N ARG A 167 -10.08 3.53 5.85
CA ARG A 167 -8.83 4.04 6.46
C ARG A 167 -8.01 4.87 5.47
N GLN A 168 -7.88 4.38 4.24
CA GLN A 168 -7.18 5.09 3.17
C GLN A 168 -7.85 6.41 2.80
N GLY A 169 -9.17 6.43 2.62
CA GLY A 169 -9.92 7.64 2.30
C GLY A 169 -9.85 8.69 3.39
N PHE A 170 -10.05 8.29 4.65
CA PHE A 170 -9.94 9.19 5.79
C PHE A 170 -8.50 9.70 5.99
N ALA A 171 -7.49 8.86 5.79
CA ALA A 171 -6.09 9.28 5.85
C ALA A 171 -5.70 10.22 4.70
N LEU A 172 -6.23 9.98 3.49
CA LEU A 172 -6.06 10.88 2.34
C LEU A 172 -6.73 12.22 2.62
N GLY A 173 -7.99 12.21 3.05
CA GLY A 173 -8.72 13.40 3.47
C GLY A 173 -7.94 14.20 4.51
N LEU A 174 -7.45 13.54 5.56
CA LEU A 174 -6.63 14.17 6.59
C LEU A 174 -5.34 14.77 6.00
N THR A 175 -4.64 14.03 5.15
CA THR A 175 -3.41 14.51 4.49
C THR A 175 -3.65 15.81 3.72
N VAL A 176 -4.70 15.85 2.90
CA VAL A 176 -4.99 16.99 2.01
C VAL A 176 -5.56 18.18 2.78
N VAL A 177 -6.41 17.95 3.79
CA VAL A 177 -6.88 18.99 4.71
C VAL A 177 -5.71 19.65 5.41
N LEU A 178 -4.80 18.85 5.99
CA LEU A 178 -3.62 19.39 6.67
C LEU A 178 -2.74 20.18 5.73
N LYS A 179 -2.45 19.64 4.54
CA LYS A 179 -1.65 20.33 3.51
C LYS A 179 -2.26 21.66 3.09
N THR A 180 -3.58 21.74 3.05
CA THR A 180 -4.32 22.88 2.49
C THR A 180 -4.59 23.98 3.48
N ILE A 181 -4.91 23.62 4.73
CA ILE A 181 -5.41 24.55 5.74
C ILE A 181 -4.32 24.72 6.82
N PRO A 182 -3.51 25.78 6.74
CA PRO A 182 -2.37 25.99 7.65
C PRO A 182 -2.81 26.35 9.08
N ASP A 183 -4.05 26.79 9.27
CA ASP A 183 -4.61 27.21 10.57
C ASP A 183 -4.61 26.09 11.61
N ILE A 184 -4.66 24.82 11.17
CA ILE A 184 -4.53 23.65 12.06
C ILE A 184 -3.09 23.59 12.59
N LYS A 185 -2.90 23.81 13.90
CA LYS A 185 -1.60 23.63 14.56
C LYS A 185 -1.25 22.15 14.68
N LEU A 186 -0.09 21.75 14.15
CA LEU A 186 0.31 20.33 14.14
C LEU A 186 0.54 19.77 15.55
N ASP A 187 1.12 20.54 16.46
CA ASP A 187 1.36 20.08 17.83
C ASP A 187 0.06 19.76 18.57
N ALA A 188 -0.99 20.57 18.34
CA ALA A 188 -2.32 20.33 18.88
C ALA A 188 -2.95 19.08 18.26
N LEU A 189 -2.86 18.94 16.93
CA LEU A 189 -3.38 17.78 16.22
C LEU A 189 -2.72 16.47 16.66
N MET A 190 -1.39 16.45 16.84
CA MET A 190 -0.65 15.23 17.22
C MET A 190 -1.02 14.78 18.64
N LYS A 191 -1.22 15.73 19.56
CA LYS A 191 -1.79 15.44 20.89
C LYS A 191 -3.20 14.87 20.75
N LEU A 192 -4.04 15.50 19.94
CA LEU A 192 -5.40 15.05 19.70
C LEU A 192 -5.48 13.65 19.06
N ILE A 193 -4.55 13.30 18.16
CA ILE A 193 -4.42 11.93 17.62
C ILE A 193 -4.12 10.95 18.75
N THR A 194 -3.20 11.30 19.63
CA THR A 194 -2.80 10.47 20.78
C THR A 194 -3.97 10.26 21.74
N ASP A 195 -4.73 11.33 22.01
CA ASP A 195 -5.89 11.33 22.89
C ASP A 195 -7.08 10.54 22.29
N ILE A 196 -7.43 10.78 21.02
CA ILE A 196 -8.55 10.12 20.34
C ILE A 196 -8.29 8.62 20.15
N LEU A 197 -7.05 8.25 19.81
CA LEU A 197 -6.70 6.85 19.55
C LEU A 197 -6.32 6.10 20.83
N GLU A 198 -6.38 6.78 21.99
CA GLU A 198 -6.06 6.24 23.31
C GLU A 198 -4.73 5.47 23.30
N VAL A 199 -3.69 6.11 22.74
CA VAL A 199 -2.38 5.49 22.53
C VAL A 199 -1.77 5.13 23.88
N ASN A 200 -1.81 3.83 24.21
CA ASN A 200 -1.23 3.27 25.43
C ASN A 200 -0.28 2.10 25.09
N SER A 201 0.53 1.66 26.06
CA SER A 201 1.46 0.54 25.87
C SER A 201 0.77 -0.80 25.52
N SER A 202 -0.56 -0.89 25.62
CA SER A 202 -1.37 -2.08 25.33
C SER A 202 -2.17 -1.96 24.03
N MET A 203 -1.84 -1.03 23.12
CA MET A 203 -2.60 -0.84 21.89
C MET A 203 -2.77 -2.16 21.11
N LYS A 204 -4.02 -2.46 20.75
CA LYS A 204 -4.39 -3.66 19.98
C LYS A 204 -4.60 -3.29 18.51
N GLY A 205 -4.33 -4.26 17.63
CA GLY A 205 -4.23 -4.16 16.16
C GLY A 205 -4.83 -2.93 15.45
N GLN A 206 -6.13 -2.70 15.58
CA GLN A 206 -6.82 -1.62 14.84
C GLN A 206 -6.42 -0.21 15.29
N GLN A 207 -6.25 0.01 16.60
CA GLN A 207 -5.80 1.31 17.13
C GLN A 207 -4.36 1.62 16.70
N LYS A 208 -3.48 0.60 16.73
CA LYS A 208 -2.10 0.72 16.24
C LYS A 208 -2.08 1.13 14.77
N THR A 209 -2.88 0.45 13.95
CA THR A 209 -3.00 0.76 12.53
C THR A 209 -3.48 2.21 12.33
N ALA A 210 -4.52 2.63 13.04
CA ALA A 210 -5.06 3.97 12.93
C ALA A 210 -4.04 5.07 13.29
N TYR A 211 -3.23 4.80 14.32
CA TYR A 211 -2.18 5.68 14.79
C TYR A 211 -1.12 5.90 13.69
N PHE A 212 -0.62 4.82 13.09
CA PHE A 212 0.38 4.92 12.02
C PHE A 212 -0.18 5.59 10.76
N PHE A 213 -1.44 5.33 10.39
CA PHE A 213 -2.07 6.03 9.27
C PHE A 213 -2.23 7.54 9.54
N SER A 214 -2.57 7.92 10.77
CA SER A 214 -2.71 9.33 11.16
C SER A 214 -1.36 10.05 11.10
N TYR A 215 -0.31 9.47 11.67
CA TYR A 215 1.05 10.01 11.62
C TYR A 215 1.59 10.03 10.18
N GLY A 216 1.27 9.01 9.38
CA GLY A 216 1.58 8.96 7.96
C GLY A 216 0.90 10.10 7.18
N ALA A 217 -0.35 10.42 7.49
CA ALA A 217 -1.05 11.55 6.90
C ALA A 217 -0.40 12.90 7.26
N VAL A 218 0.01 13.07 8.52
CA VAL A 218 0.74 14.26 8.95
C VAL A 218 2.09 14.38 8.21
N ALA A 219 2.87 13.30 8.12
CA ALA A 219 4.15 13.31 7.40
C ALA A 219 4.00 13.61 5.90
N ARG A 220 2.97 13.03 5.26
CA ARG A 220 2.65 13.22 3.85
C ARG A 220 2.08 14.61 3.54
N SER A 221 1.50 15.29 4.52
CA SER A 221 0.97 16.66 4.34
C SER A 221 2.05 17.67 3.94
N GLY A 222 3.33 17.39 4.24
CA GLY A 222 4.42 18.32 3.95
C GLY A 222 4.69 19.36 5.02
N ARG A 223 3.88 19.41 6.08
CA ARG A 223 3.93 20.52 7.05
C ARG A 223 4.90 20.34 8.20
N LEU A 224 5.42 19.12 8.44
CA LEU A 224 6.44 18.90 9.47
C LEU A 224 7.83 19.23 8.92
N PRO A 225 8.64 20.03 9.65
CA PRO A 225 10.05 20.19 9.32
C PRO A 225 10.80 18.86 9.48
N VAL A 226 11.94 18.71 8.81
CA VAL A 226 12.73 17.46 8.81
C VAL A 226 13.07 16.98 10.22
N VAL A 227 13.44 17.91 11.11
CA VAL A 227 13.75 17.61 12.53
C VAL A 227 12.53 17.04 13.26
N ALA A 228 11.33 17.55 12.99
CA ALA A 228 10.10 17.05 13.59
C ALA A 228 9.67 15.70 12.99
N LEU A 229 9.96 15.42 11.72
CA LEU A 229 9.70 14.11 11.13
C LEU A 229 10.51 13.00 11.82
N SER A 230 11.78 13.25 12.12
CA SER A 230 12.62 12.29 12.87
C SER A 230 12.07 12.09 14.29
N SER A 231 11.97 13.17 15.05
CA SER A 231 11.62 13.11 16.49
C SER A 231 10.16 12.74 16.77
N HIS A 232 9.22 13.12 15.91
CA HIS A 232 7.79 12.92 16.19
C HIS A 232 7.17 11.81 15.35
N VAL A 233 7.69 11.47 14.16
CA VAL A 233 7.07 10.42 13.31
C VAL A 233 7.89 9.15 13.33
N VAL A 234 9.19 9.24 13.10
CA VAL A 234 10.08 8.06 13.11
C VAL A 234 10.23 7.50 14.53
N GLU A 235 10.47 8.36 15.51
CA GLU A 235 10.63 7.98 16.92
C GLU A 235 9.28 7.78 17.63
N ALA A 236 8.17 7.82 16.90
CA ALA A 236 6.84 7.57 17.46
C ALA A 236 6.77 6.16 18.08
N PRO A 237 6.14 6.00 19.26
CA PRO A 237 6.04 4.71 19.93
C PRO A 237 5.45 3.62 19.01
N GLY A 238 6.16 2.51 18.85
CA GLY A 238 5.72 1.38 18.04
C GLY A 238 6.00 1.49 16.53
N MET A 239 6.54 2.61 16.04
CA MET A 239 6.75 2.83 14.60
C MET A 239 7.82 1.89 14.03
N MET A 240 8.92 1.69 14.77
CA MET A 240 9.99 0.77 14.40
C MET A 240 9.49 -0.68 14.34
N GLU A 241 8.73 -1.11 15.35
CA GLU A 241 8.11 -2.43 15.38
C GLU A 241 7.12 -2.60 14.23
N TRP A 242 6.38 -1.55 13.88
CA TRP A 242 5.47 -1.59 12.74
C TRP A 242 6.18 -1.72 11.39
N PHE A 243 7.30 -1.03 11.18
CA PHE A 243 8.13 -1.20 9.99
C PHE A 243 8.73 -2.61 9.92
N LYS A 244 9.17 -3.16 11.05
CA LYS A 244 9.66 -4.54 11.12
C LYS A 244 8.57 -5.56 10.80
N ASP A 245 7.40 -5.44 11.43
CA ASP A 245 6.25 -6.32 11.20
C ASP A 245 5.72 -6.20 9.77
N ALA A 246 5.89 -5.04 9.12
CA ALA A 246 5.43 -4.80 7.75
C ALA A 246 6.10 -5.71 6.72
N MET A 247 7.35 -6.11 6.93
CA MET A 247 8.04 -7.06 6.04
C MET A 247 7.43 -8.46 6.11
N GLU A 248 7.16 -8.92 7.34
CA GLU A 248 6.61 -10.25 7.61
C GLU A 248 5.14 -10.36 7.16
N VAL A 249 4.33 -9.36 7.49
CA VAL A 249 2.89 -9.35 7.21
C VAL A 249 2.59 -8.90 5.76
N GLY A 250 3.47 -8.10 5.16
CA GLY A 250 3.29 -7.50 3.84
C GLY A 250 2.40 -6.26 3.89
N ASN A 251 2.88 -5.17 4.50
CA ASN A 251 2.11 -3.92 4.60
C ASN A 251 2.57 -2.87 3.55
N PRO A 252 1.79 -2.64 2.46
CA PRO A 252 2.16 -1.67 1.43
C PRO A 252 2.10 -0.21 1.89
N GLU A 253 1.31 0.12 2.92
CA GLU A 253 1.23 1.49 3.46
C GLU A 253 2.45 1.83 4.30
N ALA A 254 3.00 0.86 5.05
CA ALA A 254 4.25 1.01 5.76
C ALA A 254 5.42 1.25 4.78
N LEU A 255 5.48 0.48 3.69
CA LEU A 255 6.48 0.68 2.63
C LEU A 255 6.33 2.06 1.96
N LEU A 256 5.09 2.47 1.66
CA LEU A 256 4.83 3.81 1.09
C LEU A 256 5.27 4.92 2.04
N LEU A 257 4.96 4.81 3.34
CA LEU A 257 5.38 5.78 4.34
C LEU A 257 6.91 5.84 4.44
N ALA A 258 7.58 4.70 4.50
CA ALA A 258 9.04 4.62 4.54
C ALA A 258 9.67 5.34 3.34
N LEU A 259 9.19 5.07 2.12
CA LEU A 259 9.65 5.74 0.90
C LEU A 259 9.46 7.27 0.98
N LYS A 260 8.31 7.72 1.50
CA LYS A 260 7.98 9.15 1.63
C LYS A 260 8.74 9.87 2.74
N LEU A 261 9.04 9.20 3.85
CA LEU A 261 9.89 9.75 4.90
C LEU A 261 11.33 9.86 4.42
N ARG A 262 11.82 8.84 3.71
CA ARG A 262 13.17 8.81 3.14
C ARG A 262 13.42 9.86 2.06
N GLU A 263 12.39 10.37 1.38
CA GLU A 263 12.51 11.55 0.49
C GLU A 263 12.90 12.82 1.28
N LYS A 264 12.59 12.90 2.57
CA LYS A 264 12.80 14.09 3.42
C LYS A 264 13.90 13.92 4.47
N ILE A 265 14.11 12.70 4.92
CA ILE A 265 15.10 12.34 5.94
C ILE A 265 16.27 11.69 5.23
N SER A 266 17.40 12.39 5.17
CA SER A 266 18.66 11.90 4.58
C SER A 266 19.50 11.05 5.55
N SER A 267 18.92 10.59 6.67
CA SER A 267 19.66 9.89 7.73
C SER A 267 19.96 8.44 7.35
N ASP A 268 21.23 8.04 7.49
CA ASP A 268 21.72 6.65 7.29
C ASP A 268 21.39 5.69 8.46
N ILE A 269 20.52 6.10 9.38
CA ILE A 269 20.12 5.30 10.54
C ILE A 269 19.12 4.23 10.08
N ASP A 270 19.20 3.00 10.61
CA ASP A 270 18.27 1.87 10.35
C ASP A 270 16.86 2.12 10.93
N VAL A 271 16.23 3.16 10.43
CA VAL A 271 14.90 3.65 10.80
C VAL A 271 13.81 2.80 10.15
N PHE A 272 14.08 2.21 8.99
CA PHE A 272 13.05 1.54 8.20
C PHE A 272 13.08 0.02 8.38
N SER A 273 13.88 -0.50 9.32
CA SER A 273 13.91 -1.92 9.71
C SER A 273 14.03 -2.88 8.52
N GLY A 274 14.86 -2.53 7.53
CA GLY A 274 15.05 -3.32 6.32
C GLY A 274 13.98 -3.17 5.22
N LEU A 275 12.90 -2.38 5.42
CA LEU A 275 11.96 -2.03 4.35
C LEU A 275 12.61 -1.25 3.23
N LEU A 276 13.67 -0.51 3.56
CA LEU A 276 14.48 0.27 2.62
C LEU A 276 15.95 -0.13 2.75
N PRO A 277 16.68 -0.27 1.64
CA PRO A 277 18.11 -0.60 1.66
C PRO A 277 18.95 0.53 2.29
N GLN A 278 20.09 0.15 2.87
CA GLN A 278 21.03 1.09 3.49
C GLN A 278 22.43 1.05 2.86
N PRO A 279 23.05 2.22 2.58
CA PRO A 279 22.37 3.46 2.20
C PRO A 279 21.37 3.24 1.05
N PHE A 280 20.31 4.05 0.99
CA PHE A 280 19.33 3.87 -0.07
C PHE A 280 19.84 4.34 -1.41
N SER A 281 19.76 3.46 -2.40
CA SER A 281 19.92 3.79 -3.82
C SER A 281 18.93 2.95 -4.63
N PRO A 282 18.48 3.43 -5.80
CA PRO A 282 17.64 2.64 -6.70
C PRO A 282 18.27 1.28 -7.00
N ASN A 283 19.59 1.24 -7.24
CA ASN A 283 20.32 0.00 -7.53
C ASN A 283 20.27 -1.02 -6.38
N LYS A 284 20.20 -0.58 -5.12
CA LYS A 284 20.02 -1.47 -3.96
C LYS A 284 18.55 -1.85 -3.74
N MET A 285 17.63 -0.92 -4.02
CA MET A 285 16.17 -1.13 -3.89
C MET A 285 15.68 -2.20 -4.87
N PHE A 286 16.22 -2.22 -6.07
CA PHE A 286 15.83 -3.18 -7.11
C PHE A 286 16.80 -4.38 -7.20
N THR A 287 17.47 -4.74 -6.10
CA THR A 287 18.20 -6.01 -6.01
C THR A 287 17.25 -7.18 -5.83
N ALA A 288 17.68 -8.37 -6.25
CA ALA A 288 16.86 -9.56 -6.15
C ALA A 288 16.49 -9.87 -4.69
N ASP A 289 17.46 -9.81 -3.78
CA ASP A 289 17.24 -10.13 -2.37
C ASP A 289 16.22 -9.18 -1.72
N HIS A 290 16.36 -7.88 -1.99
CA HIS A 290 15.46 -6.87 -1.42
C HIS A 290 14.06 -6.92 -2.04
N LEU A 291 13.94 -7.13 -3.35
CA LEU A 291 12.63 -7.29 -3.97
C LEU A 291 11.91 -8.55 -3.47
N ASN A 292 12.63 -9.65 -3.25
CA ASN A 292 12.07 -10.87 -2.69
C ASN A 292 11.54 -10.66 -1.25
N SER A 293 12.24 -9.88 -0.42
CA SER A 293 11.76 -9.56 0.93
C SER A 293 10.49 -8.70 0.93
N LEU A 294 10.23 -7.94 -0.15
CA LEU A 294 9.05 -7.06 -0.30
C LEU A 294 7.89 -7.68 -1.08
N VAL A 295 8.01 -8.92 -1.58
CA VAL A 295 6.95 -9.58 -2.36
C VAL A 295 5.61 -9.64 -1.63
N SER A 296 5.64 -9.82 -0.30
CA SER A 296 4.44 -9.79 0.54
C SER A 296 3.71 -8.44 0.42
N CYS A 297 4.43 -7.32 0.59
CA CYS A 297 3.91 -5.96 0.43
C CYS A 297 3.29 -5.73 -0.96
N PHE A 298 3.98 -6.14 -2.03
CA PHE A 298 3.48 -5.99 -3.40
C PHE A 298 2.20 -6.80 -3.64
N LYS A 299 2.15 -8.03 -3.15
CA LYS A 299 0.99 -8.91 -3.26
C LYS A 299 -0.22 -8.36 -2.50
N GLU A 300 -0.01 -7.83 -1.30
CA GLU A 300 -1.09 -7.28 -0.49
C GLU A 300 -1.62 -5.97 -1.06
N SER A 301 -0.82 -5.17 -1.77
CA SER A 301 -1.29 -3.94 -2.46
C SER A 301 -2.46 -4.13 -3.46
N THR A 302 -2.78 -5.39 -3.80
CA THR A 302 -3.93 -5.76 -4.64
C THR A 302 -5.28 -5.45 -3.97
N PHE A 303 -5.33 -5.18 -2.66
CA PHE A 303 -6.61 -4.87 -2.01
C PHE A 303 -7.27 -3.59 -2.54
N CYS A 304 -6.52 -2.66 -3.16
CA CYS A 304 -7.04 -1.41 -3.72
C CYS A 304 -7.84 -1.58 -5.02
N GLN A 305 -8.08 -2.81 -5.48
CA GLN A 305 -8.74 -3.04 -6.75
C GLN A 305 -10.17 -2.47 -6.81
N PRO A 306 -10.57 -1.90 -7.97
CA PRO A 306 -9.88 -1.97 -9.27
C PRO A 306 -8.72 -0.97 -9.46
N GLN A 307 -8.46 -0.08 -8.50
CA GLN A 307 -7.40 0.92 -8.60
C GLN A 307 -6.02 0.37 -8.21
N ILE A 308 -5.00 1.16 -8.53
CA ILE A 308 -3.60 0.88 -8.22
C ILE A 308 -3.24 1.60 -6.91
N HIS A 309 -2.67 0.89 -5.94
CA HIS A 309 -2.16 1.50 -4.71
C HIS A 309 -1.14 2.60 -5.02
N SER A 310 -1.14 3.73 -4.29
CA SER A 310 -0.21 4.86 -4.50
C SER A 310 1.27 4.51 -4.32
N LEU A 311 1.58 3.29 -3.90
CA LEU A 311 2.94 2.74 -3.82
C LEU A 311 3.54 2.61 -5.22
N TRP A 312 2.75 2.17 -6.21
CA TRP A 312 3.26 1.84 -7.54
C TRP A 312 3.77 3.06 -8.31
N PRO A 313 3.06 4.21 -8.37
CA PRO A 313 3.62 5.42 -8.97
C PRO A 313 4.93 5.88 -8.31
N VAL A 314 5.04 5.75 -6.98
CA VAL A 314 6.26 6.12 -6.24
C VAL A 314 7.42 5.19 -6.61
N LEU A 315 7.21 3.88 -6.67
CA LEU A 315 8.23 2.92 -7.09
C LEU A 315 8.67 3.14 -8.54
N ILE A 316 7.71 3.45 -9.42
CA ILE A 316 8.00 3.71 -10.84
C ILE A 316 8.78 5.01 -10.99
N ASN A 317 8.50 6.06 -10.21
CA ASN A 317 9.34 7.27 -10.19
C ASN A 317 10.79 6.98 -9.76
N ILE A 318 11.00 6.02 -8.85
CA ILE A 318 12.34 5.63 -8.39
C ILE A 318 13.04 4.76 -9.45
N LEU A 319 12.28 3.91 -10.14
CA LEU A 319 12.79 2.99 -11.17
C LEU A 319 13.10 3.71 -12.49
N LEU A 320 12.21 4.60 -12.90
CA LEU A 320 12.21 5.37 -14.15
C LEU A 320 12.03 6.86 -13.81
N PRO A 321 13.08 7.54 -13.31
CA PRO A 321 12.99 8.96 -12.97
C PRO A 321 12.72 9.82 -14.22
N ASP A 322 11.84 10.82 -14.09
CA ASP A 322 11.52 11.73 -15.18
C ASP A 322 12.76 12.55 -15.58
N THR A 323 13.12 12.49 -16.86
CA THR A 323 14.28 13.22 -17.42
C THR A 323 14.08 14.74 -17.50
N SER A 324 12.93 15.29 -17.09
CA SER A 324 12.61 16.72 -17.20
C SER A 324 13.04 17.60 -16.00
N THR A 325 13.53 17.01 -14.91
CA THR A 325 13.87 17.76 -13.68
C THR A 325 15.39 17.96 -13.52
N GLN A 326 16.01 18.67 -14.46
CA GLN A 326 17.32 19.32 -14.30
C GLN A 326 17.37 20.56 -15.20
N ALA A 327 16.69 21.64 -14.81
CA ALA A 327 16.79 22.90 -15.52
C ALA A 327 16.55 24.14 -14.64
N GLU A 328 16.84 24.12 -13.33
CA GLU A 328 16.94 25.37 -12.55
C GLU A 328 18.03 25.23 -11.48
N ASP A 329 19.27 25.49 -11.90
CA ASP A 329 20.30 26.27 -11.18
C ASP A 329 21.68 25.96 -11.76
N VAL A 330 22.15 26.81 -12.69
CA VAL A 330 23.46 27.50 -12.66
C VAL A 330 23.38 28.55 -13.78
N THR A 331 22.92 29.75 -13.45
CA THR A 331 23.20 30.94 -14.25
C THR A 331 24.51 31.58 -13.77
N SER A 332 25.34 31.95 -14.76
CA SER A 332 26.62 32.72 -14.71
C SER A 332 27.87 31.84 -14.60
N SER A 333 28.84 31.82 -15.53
CA SER A 333 29.12 32.68 -16.68
C SER A 333 30.23 32.08 -17.59
N SER A 334 30.17 32.47 -18.87
CA SER A 334 31.28 32.68 -19.85
C SER A 334 32.07 31.51 -20.49
N SER A 335 31.63 31.18 -21.71
CA SER A 335 32.38 30.96 -22.97
C SER A 335 33.82 30.43 -22.99
N SER A 336 34.05 29.32 -23.72
CA SER A 336 34.82 29.36 -24.99
C SER A 336 34.79 28.01 -25.72
N SER A 337 34.77 28.11 -27.04
CA SER A 337 34.62 27.04 -28.03
C SER A 337 35.83 26.10 -28.05
N LYS A 338 35.61 24.79 -27.91
CA LYS A 338 36.44 23.74 -28.52
C LYS A 338 35.67 22.41 -28.57
N LYS A 339 35.50 21.91 -29.80
CA LYS A 339 34.95 20.58 -30.12
C LYS A 339 35.67 19.50 -29.30
N HIS A 340 34.96 18.81 -28.42
CA HIS A 340 35.36 17.50 -27.91
C HIS A 340 34.13 16.65 -27.55
N LYS A 341 33.93 15.60 -28.37
CA LYS A 341 33.28 14.30 -28.11
C LYS A 341 32.53 14.15 -26.76
N ARG A 342 31.27 14.58 -26.71
CA ARG A 342 30.30 14.20 -25.66
C ARG A 342 29.53 12.94 -26.11
N SER A 343 30.09 11.77 -25.85
CA SER A 343 29.38 10.49 -25.92
C SER A 343 30.14 9.48 -25.06
N ARG A 344 29.73 9.37 -23.79
CA ARG A 344 30.14 8.27 -22.88
C ARG A 344 29.46 8.27 -21.48
N LYS A 345 28.60 9.24 -21.15
CA LYS A 345 27.96 9.30 -19.81
C LYS A 345 26.50 8.81 -19.79
N SER A 346 25.80 8.74 -20.93
CA SER A 346 24.39 8.31 -20.99
C SER A 346 24.19 6.79 -21.02
N SER A 347 25.19 6.01 -21.45
CA SER A 347 25.06 4.56 -21.59
C SER A 347 25.01 3.84 -20.24
N SER A 348 25.74 4.34 -19.23
CA SER A 348 25.81 3.71 -17.90
C SER A 348 24.48 3.82 -17.15
N SER A 349 23.81 4.97 -17.23
CA SER A 349 22.54 5.19 -16.53
C SER A 349 21.39 4.39 -17.16
N GLU A 350 21.37 4.27 -18.49
CA GLU A 350 20.34 3.48 -19.18
C GLU A 350 20.53 1.97 -18.93
N GLU A 351 21.78 1.50 -18.88
CA GLU A 351 22.09 0.11 -18.54
C GLU A 351 21.70 -0.24 -17.09
N GLU A 352 21.94 0.66 -16.13
CA GLU A 352 21.48 0.50 -14.75
C GLU A 352 19.96 0.46 -14.64
N VAL A 353 19.26 1.36 -15.34
CA VAL A 353 17.79 1.37 -15.41
C VAL A 353 17.27 0.05 -15.99
N ALA A 354 17.84 -0.43 -17.10
CA ALA A 354 17.44 -1.68 -17.72
C ALA A 354 17.68 -2.88 -16.78
N LYS A 355 18.79 -2.90 -16.04
CA LYS A 355 19.09 -3.93 -15.04
C LYS A 355 18.08 -3.94 -13.90
N ASN A 356 17.80 -2.77 -13.31
CA ASN A 356 16.85 -2.63 -12.21
C ASN A 356 15.43 -2.99 -12.67
N LEU A 357 15.03 -2.54 -13.85
CA LEU A 357 13.72 -2.86 -14.43
C LEU A 357 13.59 -4.36 -14.68
N ARG A 358 14.62 -5.02 -15.22
CA ARG A 358 14.61 -6.47 -15.41
C ARG A 358 14.41 -7.21 -14.09
N CYS A 359 15.17 -6.85 -13.07
CA CYS A 359 15.06 -7.50 -11.76
C CYS A 359 13.68 -7.27 -11.12
N PHE A 360 13.18 -6.03 -11.17
CA PHE A 360 11.82 -5.70 -10.74
C PHE A 360 10.75 -6.51 -11.47
N TYR A 361 10.83 -6.56 -12.80
CA TYR A 361 9.82 -7.20 -13.63
C TYR A 361 9.80 -8.72 -13.43
N GLU A 362 10.97 -9.36 -13.43
CA GLU A 362 11.12 -10.81 -13.24
C GLU A 362 10.63 -11.28 -11.87
N ILE A 363 10.92 -10.52 -10.80
CA ILE A 363 10.56 -10.91 -9.43
C ILE A 363 9.12 -10.53 -9.10
N VAL A 364 8.77 -9.25 -9.30
CA VAL A 364 7.50 -8.70 -8.82
C VAL A 364 6.38 -9.04 -9.79
N VAL A 365 6.52 -8.69 -11.07
CA VAL A 365 5.43 -8.85 -12.04
C VAL A 365 5.30 -10.32 -12.43
N GLU A 366 6.37 -10.91 -12.94
CA GLU A 366 6.39 -12.29 -13.42
C GLU A 366 6.37 -13.32 -12.29
N GLY A 367 7.31 -13.22 -11.35
CA GLY A 367 7.51 -14.22 -10.30
C GLY A 367 6.47 -14.17 -9.19
N SER A 368 5.74 -13.07 -9.04
CA SER A 368 4.86 -12.86 -7.89
C SER A 368 3.40 -12.56 -8.26
N LEU A 369 3.13 -11.61 -9.16
CA LEU A 369 1.77 -11.15 -9.45
C LEU A 369 1.10 -12.02 -10.52
N LEU A 370 1.78 -12.34 -11.63
CA LEU A 370 1.23 -13.13 -12.73
C LEU A 370 0.95 -14.59 -12.34
N LEU A 371 1.73 -15.17 -11.44
CA LEU A 371 1.55 -16.54 -10.96
C LEU A 371 0.47 -16.68 -9.86
N SER A 372 -0.26 -15.62 -9.56
CA SER A 372 -1.19 -15.58 -8.43
C SER A 372 -2.66 -15.50 -8.85
N SER A 373 -3.50 -14.81 -8.08
CA SER A 373 -4.95 -14.68 -8.34
C SER A 373 -5.25 -13.84 -9.58
N HIS A 374 -6.48 -13.94 -10.10
CA HIS A 374 -6.95 -13.08 -11.18
C HIS A 374 -6.83 -11.59 -10.84
N ASP A 375 -7.15 -11.21 -9.60
CA ASP A 375 -6.91 -9.87 -9.07
C ASP A 375 -5.43 -9.47 -9.30
N ARG A 376 -4.47 -10.27 -8.86
CA ARG A 376 -3.03 -9.93 -9.00
C ARG A 376 -2.57 -9.89 -10.45
N LYS A 377 -3.10 -10.73 -11.33
CA LYS A 377 -2.87 -10.65 -12.79
C LYS A 377 -3.39 -9.32 -13.37
N LYS A 378 -4.58 -8.88 -12.96
CA LYS A 378 -5.12 -7.56 -13.35
C LYS A 378 -4.22 -6.42 -12.84
N LEU A 379 -3.72 -6.53 -11.60
CA LEU A 379 -2.76 -5.56 -11.05
C LEU A 379 -1.46 -5.54 -11.86
N ALA A 380 -0.92 -6.71 -12.25
CA ALA A 380 0.26 -6.80 -13.10
C ALA A 380 0.10 -6.04 -14.43
N PHE A 381 -1.04 -6.23 -15.12
CA PHE A 381 -1.34 -5.46 -16.34
C PHE A 381 -1.47 -3.96 -16.06
N SER A 382 -2.08 -3.58 -14.94
CA SER A 382 -2.21 -2.18 -14.55
C SER A 382 -0.86 -1.52 -14.26
N ILE A 383 0.08 -2.25 -13.63
CA ILE A 383 1.46 -1.79 -13.41
C ILE A 383 2.21 -1.65 -14.74
N VAL A 384 2.01 -2.58 -15.68
CA VAL A 384 2.59 -2.48 -17.02
C VAL A 384 2.13 -1.20 -17.70
N LEU A 385 0.82 -0.92 -17.71
CA LEU A 385 0.28 0.33 -18.27
C LEU A 385 0.88 1.57 -17.59
N LEU A 386 1.15 1.52 -16.28
CA LEU A 386 1.77 2.61 -15.54
C LEU A 386 3.26 2.80 -15.89
N LEU A 387 3.95 1.75 -16.34
CA LEU A 387 5.34 1.82 -16.81
C LEU A 387 5.45 2.41 -18.24
N LEU A 388 4.48 2.12 -19.12
CA LEU A 388 4.57 2.43 -20.56
C LEU A 388 4.93 3.90 -20.88
N PRO A 389 4.31 4.94 -20.27
CA PRO A 389 4.59 6.32 -20.62
C PRO A 389 6.06 6.72 -20.44
N ARG A 390 6.76 6.09 -19.49
CA ARG A 390 8.15 6.38 -19.11
C ARG A 390 9.15 5.34 -19.60
N LEU A 391 8.69 4.32 -20.31
CA LEU A 391 9.52 3.19 -20.71
C LEU A 391 10.42 3.57 -21.91
N PRO A 392 11.76 3.43 -21.81
CA PRO A 392 12.64 3.54 -22.96
C PRO A 392 12.37 2.43 -23.98
N ALA A 393 12.53 2.71 -25.27
CA ALA A 393 12.30 1.72 -26.32
C ALA A 393 13.19 0.47 -26.17
N SER A 394 14.43 0.66 -25.69
CA SER A 394 15.40 -0.40 -25.37
C SER A 394 14.89 -1.40 -24.30
N CYS A 395 13.97 -0.96 -23.45
CA CYS A 395 13.44 -1.74 -22.33
C CYS A 395 12.12 -2.45 -22.63
N ILE A 396 11.51 -2.23 -23.81
CA ILE A 396 10.21 -2.83 -24.18
C ILE A 396 10.25 -4.36 -24.13
N GLN A 397 11.35 -4.95 -24.60
CA GLN A 397 11.55 -6.41 -24.61
C GLN A 397 11.60 -7.02 -23.20
N ILE A 398 11.91 -6.22 -22.17
CA ILE A 398 11.90 -6.68 -20.77
C ILE A 398 10.45 -6.81 -20.28
N VAL A 399 9.61 -5.83 -20.60
CA VAL A 399 8.21 -5.77 -20.15
C VAL A 399 7.32 -6.74 -20.94
N PHE A 400 7.57 -6.93 -22.24
CA PHE A 400 6.84 -7.88 -23.08
C PHE A 400 7.60 -9.20 -23.22
N SER A 401 8.05 -9.76 -22.10
CA SER A 401 8.76 -11.04 -22.05
C SER A 401 7.83 -12.24 -22.28
N HIS A 402 8.38 -13.45 -22.26
CA HIS A 402 7.62 -14.67 -22.50
C HIS A 402 6.42 -14.87 -21.56
N LYS A 403 6.58 -14.64 -20.24
CA LYS A 403 5.51 -14.98 -19.27
C LYS A 403 4.27 -14.08 -19.37
N PRO A 404 4.38 -12.74 -19.42
CA PRO A 404 3.22 -11.87 -19.64
C PRO A 404 2.53 -12.13 -20.97
N VAL A 405 3.30 -12.32 -22.06
CA VAL A 405 2.74 -12.57 -23.40
C VAL A 405 1.97 -13.88 -23.42
N HIS A 406 2.55 -14.96 -22.89
CA HIS A 406 1.86 -16.25 -22.79
C HIS A 406 0.63 -16.16 -21.88
N CYS A 407 0.71 -15.45 -20.75
CA CYS A 407 -0.45 -15.25 -19.87
C CYS A 407 -1.57 -14.48 -20.58
N LEU A 408 -1.21 -13.49 -21.40
CA LEU A 408 -2.15 -12.72 -22.19
C LEU A 408 -2.82 -13.59 -23.28
N MET A 409 -2.05 -14.40 -23.99
CA MET A 409 -2.58 -15.36 -24.98
C MET A 409 -3.54 -16.37 -24.33
N ASP A 410 -3.19 -16.93 -23.19
CA ASP A 410 -4.03 -17.88 -22.44
C ASP A 410 -5.38 -17.26 -22.06
N ILE A 411 -5.37 -16.01 -21.57
CA ILE A 411 -6.58 -15.27 -21.23
C ILE A 411 -7.42 -14.97 -22.49
N LEU A 412 -6.79 -14.51 -23.58
CA LEU A 412 -7.47 -14.13 -24.83
C LEU A 412 -8.00 -15.33 -25.61
N SER A 413 -7.40 -16.50 -25.46
CA SER A 413 -7.87 -17.74 -26.09
C SER A 413 -9.19 -18.23 -25.47
N THR A 414 -9.52 -17.76 -24.26
CA THR A 414 -10.71 -18.19 -23.51
C THR A 414 -11.66 -17.01 -23.32
N GLN A 415 -12.64 -16.84 -24.21
CA GLN A 415 -13.60 -15.71 -24.13
C GLN A 415 -14.40 -15.67 -22.82
N SER A 416 -14.59 -16.80 -22.16
CA SER A 416 -15.25 -16.91 -20.85
C SER A 416 -14.32 -16.59 -19.66
N ALA A 417 -13.03 -16.35 -19.90
CA ALA A 417 -12.09 -16.03 -18.84
C ALA A 417 -12.48 -14.73 -18.15
N TRP A 418 -12.43 -14.73 -16.81
CA TRP A 418 -12.78 -13.56 -15.99
C TRP A 418 -12.00 -12.29 -16.37
N LEU A 419 -10.77 -12.45 -16.86
CA LEU A 419 -9.90 -11.35 -17.27
C LEU A 419 -10.02 -10.98 -18.74
N TYR A 420 -10.85 -11.64 -19.55
CA TYR A 420 -10.90 -11.45 -21.01
C TYR A 420 -11.10 -9.97 -21.39
N LYS A 421 -12.12 -9.32 -20.82
CA LYS A 421 -12.38 -7.88 -21.05
C LYS A 421 -11.23 -7.00 -20.58
N SER A 422 -10.59 -7.34 -19.45
CA SER A 422 -9.44 -6.58 -18.93
C SER A 422 -8.22 -6.72 -19.85
N ALA A 423 -7.99 -7.90 -20.42
CA ALA A 423 -6.94 -8.17 -21.40
C ALA A 423 -7.19 -7.43 -22.73
N GLN A 424 -8.43 -7.38 -23.20
CA GLN A 424 -8.81 -6.57 -24.37
C GLN A 424 -8.57 -5.07 -24.14
N CYS A 425 -8.98 -4.55 -22.97
CA CYS A 425 -8.71 -3.15 -22.61
C CYS A 425 -7.20 -2.89 -22.55
N PHE A 426 -6.43 -3.78 -21.94
CA PHE A 426 -4.97 -3.70 -21.87
C PHE A 426 -4.32 -3.61 -23.26
N LEU A 427 -4.73 -4.47 -24.20
CA LEU A 427 -4.24 -4.43 -25.58
C LEU A 427 -4.62 -3.14 -26.31
N LYS A 428 -5.82 -2.61 -26.06
CA LYS A 428 -6.25 -1.34 -26.64
C LYS A 428 -5.38 -0.18 -26.14
N GLU A 429 -5.13 -0.10 -24.83
CA GLU A 429 -4.25 0.91 -24.25
C GLU A 429 -2.82 0.83 -24.79
N ILE A 430 -2.29 -0.40 -25.00
CA ILE A 430 -1.00 -0.60 -25.66
C ILE A 430 -1.03 -0.07 -27.11
N ALA A 431 -2.05 -0.43 -27.89
CA ALA A 431 -2.19 0.02 -29.26
C ALA A 431 -2.27 1.55 -29.38
N ASP A 432 -3.03 2.19 -28.48
CA ASP A 432 -3.16 3.65 -28.40
C ASP A 432 -1.82 4.31 -28.01
N TRP A 433 -1.08 3.73 -27.06
CA TRP A 433 0.25 4.20 -26.62
C TRP A 433 1.30 4.20 -27.75
N MET A 434 1.27 3.20 -28.65
CA MET A 434 2.23 3.08 -29.76
C MET A 434 1.80 3.79 -31.04
N LYS A 435 0.62 4.42 -31.04
CA LYS A 435 0.00 4.96 -32.26
C LYS A 435 0.88 5.94 -33.01
N ASN A 436 1.66 6.75 -32.30
CA ASN A 436 2.48 7.84 -32.86
C ASN A 436 4.00 7.60 -32.74
N ASP A 437 4.44 6.39 -32.38
CA ASP A 437 5.86 6.07 -32.16
C ASP A 437 6.20 4.74 -32.86
N ASP A 438 6.83 4.83 -34.03
CA ASP A 438 7.15 3.67 -34.86
C ASP A 438 8.19 2.76 -34.22
N ASP A 439 9.16 3.31 -33.48
CA ASP A 439 10.19 2.52 -32.78
C ASP A 439 9.54 1.66 -31.69
N ARG A 440 8.65 2.25 -30.88
CA ARG A 440 7.88 1.51 -29.88
C ARG A 440 6.97 0.47 -30.53
N ARG A 441 6.28 0.83 -31.62
CA ARG A 441 5.39 -0.08 -32.34
C ARG A 441 6.14 -1.31 -32.84
N ILE A 442 7.28 -1.11 -33.50
CA ILE A 442 8.13 -2.20 -34.01
C ILE A 442 8.62 -3.05 -32.83
N ALA A 443 9.12 -2.44 -31.75
CA ALA A 443 9.63 -3.17 -30.60
C ALA A 443 8.57 -4.06 -29.93
N VAL A 444 7.34 -3.57 -29.76
CA VAL A 444 6.25 -4.38 -29.18
C VAL A 444 5.81 -5.48 -30.13
N ILE A 445 5.61 -5.19 -31.41
CA ILE A 445 5.23 -6.23 -32.39
C ILE A 445 6.27 -7.36 -32.39
N LEU A 446 7.56 -7.01 -32.44
CA LEU A 446 8.64 -7.98 -32.39
C LEU A 446 8.62 -8.79 -31.08
N ALA A 447 8.35 -8.17 -29.94
CA ALA A 447 8.26 -8.86 -28.65
C ALA A 447 7.10 -9.86 -28.63
N LEU A 448 5.90 -9.41 -29.04
CA LEU A 448 4.70 -10.25 -29.09
C LEU A 448 4.86 -11.43 -30.06
N GLN A 449 5.41 -11.19 -31.25
CA GLN A 449 5.61 -12.23 -32.25
C GLN A 449 6.68 -13.24 -31.80
N LYS A 450 7.80 -12.77 -31.25
CA LYS A 450 8.87 -13.62 -30.70
C LYS A 450 8.35 -14.53 -29.59
N HIS A 451 7.56 -13.98 -28.66
CA HIS A 451 7.13 -14.70 -27.46
C HIS A 451 5.83 -15.50 -27.63
N SER A 452 5.13 -15.34 -28.76
CA SER A 452 3.97 -16.15 -29.15
C SER A 452 4.29 -17.26 -30.16
N ASN A 453 5.55 -17.34 -30.62
CA ASN A 453 5.96 -18.17 -31.75
C ASN A 453 5.16 -17.87 -33.04
N GLY A 454 4.89 -16.60 -33.32
CA GLY A 454 4.19 -16.20 -34.55
C GLY A 454 2.67 -16.33 -34.50
N ARG A 455 2.08 -16.54 -33.30
CA ARG A 455 0.66 -16.90 -33.12
C ARG A 455 -0.12 -15.88 -32.30
N PHE A 456 0.38 -14.66 -32.16
CA PHE A 456 -0.32 -13.66 -31.36
C PHE A 456 -1.56 -13.11 -32.07
N ASP A 457 -1.54 -13.10 -33.39
CA ASP A 457 -2.54 -12.55 -34.32
C ASP A 457 -3.44 -13.61 -34.97
N SER A 458 -3.20 -14.90 -34.68
CA SER A 458 -4.04 -16.04 -35.06
C SER A 458 -5.17 -16.26 -34.06
#